data_AF-A0AAQ5Y5R3-F1
#
_entry.id   AF-A0AAQ5Y5R3-F1
#
_cell.length_a   1.000
_cell.length_b   1.000
_cell.length_c   1.000
_cell.angle_alpha   90.00
_cell.angle_beta   90.00
_cell.angle_gamma   90.00
#
_symmetry.space_group_name_H-M   'P 1'
#
loop_
_entity.id
_entity.type
_entity.pdbx_description
1 polymer ?
#
loop_
_entity_poly.entity_id
_entity_poly.type
_entity_poly.pdbx_seq_one_letter_code
_entity_poly.pdbx_strand_id
1 'polypeptide(L)'
;IGFFFFSLLQPTDNILPLSYKDPRWEGVEMERFADEADVVIVGGGPAGLSAAIRLKQLANEHEKELRVCLVEKASQIGAHTLSGACLEPSAINELFPDWKERGAPLHTPVTEDVFSILTEKHRIPVPMLPGLPMQNHGNYIVRLGNFVRWLGEQAEELGVELYPGYAAAEVLFHEDGSVKGIATNDVGIAKDGSPKDVFERGMELHAKVTMFGEGCHGHLAKQLYKKFNLRENCEPQTYAIGLKEVWMIDEKKWRPGRVEHSVGWPLNRHTYGGSFLYHLNEGEPLVALGFVVGLDYSNPYLSPFREFQRWKHHPFVAPTLEGGNRIAYGARALNEGGIQSLPKLTFPGGLLIGCSPGFMNVPKIKGTHTAMKSGMLAAEAIFPKVTAESLDSETAGLHVPEYAEALKNSWVWKELYAVRNIRPSFHNYFGLYGGMVYTGIFYWILRGKEPWTLKHCGLDANQLKPAKDCTPIDYPKPDGKISFDLLSSVALSGTNHEGDQPAHLTLKDDSVPVARNLAIYDGPEQRFCPAGVYEYVPLETGDGMRLQINAQNCVHCKTCDIKDPSQNINWVVPEGGGGPAYNGM
;
A
#
# COMPACT_ATOMS: atom_id res chain seq x y z
N ILE A 1 23.03 3.88 -53.86
CA ILE A 1 23.48 2.66 -53.12
C ILE A 1 23.62 3.11 -51.66
N GLY A 2 22.58 3.21 -50.83
CA GLY A 2 21.54 2.21 -50.55
C GLY A 2 21.90 1.50 -49.24
N PHE A 3 21.91 2.23 -48.11
CA PHE A 3 22.10 1.64 -46.78
C PHE A 3 20.75 1.26 -46.20
N PHE A 4 20.49 -0.04 -46.16
CA PHE A 4 19.29 -0.66 -45.59
C PHE A 4 19.32 -0.54 -44.06
N PHE A 5 18.33 0.16 -43.50
CA PHE A 5 17.89 -0.01 -42.12
C PHE A 5 17.23 -1.39 -42.01
N PHE A 6 17.78 -2.28 -41.19
CA PHE A 6 17.03 -3.44 -40.71
C PHE A 6 16.14 -2.98 -39.54
N SER A 7 14.90 -2.67 -39.88
CA SER A 7 13.78 -2.67 -38.93
C SER A 7 13.56 -4.11 -38.46
N LEU A 8 13.92 -4.41 -37.22
CA LEU A 8 13.42 -5.60 -36.53
C LEU A 8 11.99 -5.26 -36.08
N LEU A 9 11.03 -5.58 -36.97
CA LEU A 9 9.63 -5.77 -36.63
C LEU A 9 9.56 -6.72 -35.42
N GLN A 10 9.16 -6.21 -34.26
CA GLN A 10 8.71 -7.06 -33.17
C GLN A 10 7.37 -7.68 -33.58
N PRO A 11 7.21 -9.00 -33.52
CA PRO A 11 5.89 -9.60 -33.70
C PRO A 11 4.99 -9.12 -32.56
N THR A 12 3.79 -8.67 -32.90
CA THR A 12 2.67 -8.48 -32.00
C THR A 12 2.22 -9.84 -31.48
N ASP A 13 2.96 -10.39 -30.52
CA ASP A 13 2.49 -11.52 -29.74
C ASP A 13 1.40 -11.01 -28.79
N ASN A 14 0.16 -11.46 -28.99
CA ASN A 14 -0.81 -11.55 -27.89
C ASN A 14 -0.16 -12.44 -26.81
N ILE A 15 0.46 -11.82 -25.81
CA ILE A 15 1.18 -12.54 -24.75
C ILE A 15 0.14 -13.11 -23.79
N LEU A 16 -0.47 -14.22 -24.19
CA LEU A 16 -0.99 -15.16 -23.22
C LEU A 16 0.15 -15.49 -22.22
N PRO A 17 -0.10 -15.43 -20.89
CA PRO A 17 0.83 -15.91 -19.87
C PRO A 17 1.57 -17.18 -20.31
N LEU A 18 2.87 -17.29 -20.02
CA LEU A 18 3.69 -18.45 -20.41
C LEU A 18 3.06 -19.79 -19.99
N SER A 19 2.22 -19.79 -18.96
CA SER A 19 1.42 -20.94 -18.51
C SER A 19 0.46 -21.47 -19.57
N TYR A 20 -0.03 -20.65 -20.50
CA TYR A 20 -1.00 -21.05 -21.54
C TYR A 20 -0.34 -21.67 -22.77
N LYS A 21 0.99 -21.76 -22.81
CA LYS A 21 1.73 -22.57 -23.80
C LYS A 21 1.94 -24.02 -23.33
N ASP A 22 1.49 -24.34 -22.12
CA ASP A 22 1.50 -25.70 -21.58
C ASP A 22 0.43 -26.55 -22.30
N PRO A 23 0.74 -27.80 -22.70
CA PRO A 23 -0.21 -28.70 -23.37
C PRO A 23 -1.53 -28.90 -22.63
N ARG A 24 -1.58 -28.69 -21.31
CA ARG A 24 -2.80 -28.76 -20.50
C ARG A 24 -3.86 -27.72 -20.90
N TRP A 25 -3.49 -26.70 -21.66
CA TRP A 25 -4.39 -25.64 -22.14
C TRP A 25 -4.84 -25.84 -23.60
N GLU A 26 -4.39 -26.91 -24.26
CA GLU A 26 -4.80 -27.21 -25.63
C GLU A 26 -6.32 -27.43 -25.71
N GLY A 27 -6.99 -26.68 -26.59
CA GLY A 27 -8.44 -26.72 -26.77
C GLY A 27 -9.26 -25.81 -25.84
N VAL A 28 -8.62 -25.08 -24.92
CA VAL A 28 -9.28 -24.08 -24.09
C VAL A 28 -9.51 -22.79 -24.88
N GLU A 29 -10.73 -22.27 -24.85
CA GLU A 29 -11.08 -20.98 -25.47
C GLU A 29 -10.49 -19.82 -24.65
N MET A 30 -9.70 -18.97 -25.29
CA MET A 30 -8.94 -17.90 -24.64
C MET A 30 -9.49 -16.50 -24.92
N GLU A 31 -10.59 -16.41 -25.67
CA GLU A 31 -11.24 -15.15 -25.99
C GLU A 31 -11.80 -14.51 -24.71
N ARG A 32 -11.67 -13.18 -24.62
CA ARG A 32 -12.21 -12.38 -23.52
C ARG A 32 -13.33 -11.52 -24.05
N PHE A 33 -14.39 -11.38 -23.25
CA PHE A 33 -15.33 -10.29 -23.46
C PHE A 33 -14.63 -8.97 -23.17
N ALA A 34 -14.80 -8.01 -24.08
CA ALA A 34 -14.29 -6.66 -23.95
C ALA A 34 -15.43 -5.67 -23.77
N ASP A 35 -15.20 -4.68 -22.91
CA ASP A 35 -16.11 -3.58 -22.66
C ASP A 35 -15.34 -2.24 -22.70
N GLU A 36 -16.01 -1.17 -23.10
CA GLU A 36 -15.40 0.14 -23.36
C GLU A 36 -15.89 1.20 -22.38
N ALA A 37 -14.96 1.88 -21.71
CA ALA A 37 -15.23 3.03 -20.86
C ALA A 37 -14.42 4.25 -21.30
N ASP A 38 -14.79 5.45 -20.85
CA ASP A 38 -13.94 6.62 -21.08
C ASP A 38 -12.71 6.57 -20.17
N VAL A 39 -12.93 6.19 -18.90
CA VAL A 39 -11.89 6.09 -17.88
C VAL A 39 -12.04 4.79 -17.10
N VAL A 40 -10.94 4.06 -16.98
CA VAL A 40 -10.83 2.91 -16.07
C VAL A 40 -9.95 3.28 -14.89
N ILE A 41 -10.37 2.91 -13.67
CA ILE A 41 -9.63 3.16 -12.44
C ILE A 41 -9.34 1.83 -11.75
N VAL A 42 -8.06 1.58 -11.45
CA VAL A 42 -7.61 0.38 -10.75
C VAL A 42 -7.38 0.70 -9.28
N GLY A 43 -8.27 0.21 -8.41
CA GLY A 43 -8.19 0.31 -6.95
C GLY A 43 -9.25 1.24 -6.33
N GLY A 44 -10.10 0.68 -5.48
CA GLY A 44 -11.17 1.35 -4.73
C GLY A 44 -10.70 1.96 -3.41
N GLY A 45 -9.46 2.44 -3.36
CA GLY A 45 -8.93 3.19 -2.22
C GLY A 45 -9.30 4.67 -2.28
N PRO A 46 -8.89 5.48 -1.28
CA PRO A 46 -9.19 6.91 -1.24
C PRO A 46 -8.79 7.68 -2.50
N ALA A 47 -7.67 7.33 -3.14
CA ALA A 47 -7.25 8.00 -4.38
C ALA A 47 -8.17 7.68 -5.56
N GLY A 48 -8.47 6.39 -5.79
CA GLY A 48 -9.29 5.95 -6.90
C GLY A 48 -10.72 6.44 -6.78
N LEU A 49 -11.32 6.33 -5.59
CA LEU A 49 -12.66 6.86 -5.34
C LEU A 49 -12.72 8.38 -5.47
N SER A 50 -11.73 9.12 -4.95
CA SER A 50 -11.70 10.58 -5.15
C SER A 50 -11.56 10.98 -6.63
N ALA A 51 -10.81 10.21 -7.43
CA ALA A 51 -10.74 10.44 -8.87
C ALA A 51 -12.09 10.16 -9.55
N ALA A 52 -12.72 9.02 -9.24
CA ALA A 52 -14.01 8.62 -9.82
C ALA A 52 -15.12 9.63 -9.49
N ILE A 53 -15.24 10.00 -8.22
CA ILE A 53 -16.17 11.03 -7.73
C ILE A 53 -15.93 12.35 -8.46
N ARG A 54 -14.68 12.83 -8.50
CA ARG A 54 -14.38 14.13 -9.10
C ARG A 54 -14.67 14.15 -10.61
N LEU A 55 -14.39 13.04 -11.32
CA LEU A 55 -14.76 12.90 -12.74
C LEU A 55 -16.28 13.02 -12.95
N LYS A 56 -17.09 12.32 -12.14
CA LYS A 56 -18.55 12.40 -12.27
C LYS A 56 -19.13 13.73 -11.81
N GLN A 57 -18.53 14.38 -10.80
CA GLN A 57 -18.88 15.76 -10.43
C GLN A 57 -18.65 16.72 -11.61
N LEU A 58 -17.48 16.65 -12.26
CA LEU A 58 -17.16 17.49 -13.43
C LEU A 58 -18.09 17.19 -14.61
N ALA A 59 -18.38 15.90 -14.85
CA ALA A 59 -19.30 15.46 -15.89
C ALA A 59 -20.72 16.03 -15.68
N ASN A 60 -21.23 15.96 -14.45
CA ASN A 60 -22.53 16.52 -14.09
C ASN A 60 -22.55 18.05 -14.17
N GLU A 61 -21.48 18.72 -13.73
CA GLU A 61 -21.35 20.19 -13.79
C GLU A 61 -21.35 20.72 -15.24
N HIS A 62 -20.75 19.98 -16.16
CA HIS A 62 -20.61 20.38 -17.57
C HIS A 62 -21.60 19.67 -18.51
N GLU A 63 -22.57 18.93 -17.95
CA GLU A 63 -23.58 18.16 -18.70
C GLU A 63 -22.96 17.25 -19.78
N LYS A 64 -21.88 16.55 -19.42
CA LYS A 64 -21.19 15.59 -20.29
C LYS A 64 -21.47 14.17 -19.84
N GLU A 65 -21.73 13.29 -20.80
CA GLU A 65 -21.71 11.85 -20.54
C GLU A 65 -20.28 11.38 -20.39
N LEU A 66 -20.02 10.62 -19.33
CA LEU A 66 -18.72 10.03 -19.04
C LEU A 66 -18.91 8.69 -18.33
N ARG A 67 -18.41 7.63 -18.96
CA ARG A 67 -18.41 6.28 -18.39
C ARG A 67 -17.13 6.04 -17.61
N VAL A 68 -17.26 5.81 -16.30
CA VAL A 68 -16.14 5.61 -15.39
C VAL A 68 -16.31 4.26 -14.69
N CYS A 69 -15.41 3.32 -14.99
CA CYS A 69 -15.40 1.99 -14.37
C CYS A 69 -14.26 1.92 -13.35
N LEU A 70 -14.55 1.48 -12.13
CA LEU A 70 -13.56 1.27 -11.08
C LEU A 70 -13.55 -0.21 -10.67
N VAL A 71 -12.39 -0.85 -10.75
CA VAL A 71 -12.19 -2.24 -10.32
C VAL A 71 -11.46 -2.30 -8.98
N GLU A 72 -11.89 -3.17 -8.08
CA GLU A 72 -11.27 -3.40 -6.78
C GLU A 72 -11.19 -4.90 -6.46
N LYS A 73 -10.03 -5.34 -5.98
CA LYS A 73 -9.77 -6.74 -5.67
C LYS A 73 -10.56 -7.24 -4.47
N ALA A 74 -10.82 -6.35 -3.51
CA ALA A 74 -11.57 -6.65 -2.30
C ALA A 74 -12.98 -7.10 -2.65
N SER A 75 -13.50 -8.11 -1.95
CA SER A 75 -14.88 -8.63 -2.15
C SER A 75 -15.96 -7.55 -2.01
N GLN A 76 -15.66 -6.50 -1.25
CA GLN A 76 -16.45 -5.27 -1.15
C GLN A 76 -15.51 -4.08 -0.92
N ILE A 77 -15.97 -2.87 -1.28
CA ILE A 77 -15.20 -1.64 -1.07
C ILE A 77 -14.83 -1.49 0.41
N GLY A 78 -13.55 -1.21 0.66
CA GLY A 78 -12.98 -1.03 2.00
C GLY A 78 -12.46 -2.30 2.68
N ALA A 79 -12.76 -3.51 2.20
CA ALA A 79 -12.34 -4.76 2.88
C ALA A 79 -10.83 -5.04 2.82
N HIS A 80 -10.09 -4.41 1.91
CA HIS A 80 -8.62 -4.44 1.86
C HIS A 80 -7.96 -3.15 2.39
N THR A 81 -8.74 -2.21 2.90
CA THR A 81 -8.24 -0.95 3.45
C THR A 81 -7.69 -1.19 4.85
N LEU A 82 -6.45 -0.74 5.09
CA LEU A 82 -5.83 -0.77 6.41
C LEU A 82 -5.04 0.50 6.66
N SER A 83 -5.32 1.18 7.77
CA SER A 83 -4.60 2.36 8.24
C SER A 83 -4.84 2.62 9.72
N GLY A 84 -3.84 3.13 10.44
CA GLY A 84 -4.08 3.70 11.77
C GLY A 84 -5.06 4.89 11.71
N ALA A 85 -4.95 5.69 10.64
CA ALA A 85 -5.87 6.73 10.21
C ALA A 85 -6.16 7.86 11.21
N CYS A 86 -5.21 8.81 11.26
CA CYS A 86 -5.47 10.19 11.65
C CYS A 86 -5.58 11.02 10.36
N LEU A 87 -6.80 11.35 9.95
CA LEU A 87 -7.16 11.95 8.67
C LEU A 87 -7.10 13.48 8.74
N GLU A 88 -6.37 14.07 7.81
CA GLU A 88 -6.34 15.52 7.59
C GLU A 88 -7.45 15.90 6.60
N PRO A 89 -8.39 16.79 6.97
CA PRO A 89 -9.63 16.94 6.22
C PRO A 89 -9.51 17.81 4.97
N SER A 90 -8.32 18.31 4.62
CA SER A 90 -8.11 19.26 3.51
C SER A 90 -8.71 18.76 2.19
N ALA A 91 -8.40 17.54 1.78
CA ALA A 91 -8.88 17.00 0.52
C ALA A 91 -10.38 16.66 0.53
N ILE A 92 -10.93 16.17 1.66
CA ILE A 92 -12.37 15.88 1.74
C ILE A 92 -13.20 17.17 1.80
N ASN A 93 -12.69 18.23 2.44
CA ASN A 93 -13.31 19.56 2.40
C ASN A 93 -13.38 20.14 0.98
N GLU A 94 -12.40 19.81 0.13
CA GLU A 94 -12.42 20.19 -1.29
C GLU A 94 -13.36 19.31 -2.13
N LEU A 95 -13.39 17.98 -1.89
CA LEU A 95 -14.18 17.02 -2.68
C LEU A 95 -15.69 17.06 -2.35
N PHE A 96 -16.01 17.18 -1.07
CA PHE A 96 -17.37 17.27 -0.54
C PHE A 96 -17.41 18.31 0.58
N PRO A 97 -17.57 19.60 0.28
CA PRO A 97 -17.68 20.63 1.31
C PRO A 97 -18.80 20.37 2.33
N ASP A 98 -19.82 19.61 1.93
CA ASP A 98 -21.01 19.17 2.67
C ASP A 98 -20.89 17.73 3.23
N TRP A 99 -19.67 17.21 3.43
CA TRP A 99 -19.45 15.84 3.89
C TRP A 99 -20.11 15.53 5.25
N LYS A 100 -20.31 16.54 6.11
CA LYS A 100 -20.95 16.38 7.42
C LYS A 100 -22.43 16.06 7.26
N GLU A 101 -23.10 16.82 6.42
CA GLU A 101 -24.52 16.69 6.09
C GLU A 101 -24.79 15.37 5.35
N ARG A 102 -23.82 14.91 4.55
CA ARG A 102 -23.82 13.60 3.87
C ARG A 102 -23.47 12.41 4.77
N GLY A 103 -23.18 12.65 6.05
CA GLY A 103 -22.94 11.58 7.01
C GLY A 103 -21.57 10.88 6.89
N ALA A 104 -20.53 11.55 6.38
CA ALA A 104 -19.21 10.92 6.34
C ALA A 104 -18.73 10.53 7.76
N PRO A 105 -18.08 9.36 7.94
CA PRO A 105 -17.77 8.79 9.25
C PRO A 105 -16.54 9.42 9.92
N LEU A 106 -16.55 10.74 10.09
CA LEU A 106 -15.49 11.55 10.74
C LEU A 106 -15.98 12.02 12.12
N HIS A 107 -16.27 11.08 13.01
CA HIS A 107 -16.91 11.36 14.31
C HIS A 107 -15.94 11.74 15.44
N THR A 108 -14.65 11.48 15.25
CA THR A 108 -13.64 11.62 16.33
C THR A 108 -12.66 12.75 16.02
N PRO A 109 -12.97 14.02 16.35
CA PRO A 109 -11.97 15.08 16.26
C PRO A 109 -10.81 14.79 17.23
N VAL A 110 -9.58 15.07 16.81
CA VAL A 110 -8.41 14.92 17.69
C VAL A 110 -8.43 16.00 18.77
N THR A 111 -8.32 15.58 20.04
CA THR A 111 -8.37 16.45 21.22
C THR A 111 -7.04 16.52 21.97
N GLU A 112 -6.20 15.48 21.88
CA GLU A 112 -4.91 15.39 22.57
C GLU A 112 -3.87 14.68 21.69
N ASP A 113 -2.68 15.27 21.57
CA ASP A 113 -1.52 14.67 20.90
C ASP A 113 -0.43 14.33 21.92
N VAL A 114 0.05 13.10 21.86
CA VAL A 114 1.06 12.57 22.75
C VAL A 114 2.18 11.92 21.96
N PHE A 115 3.42 12.39 22.14
CA PHE A 115 4.61 11.74 21.56
C PHE A 115 5.61 11.38 22.64
N SER A 116 6.26 10.22 22.51
CA SER A 116 7.22 9.75 23.52
C SER A 116 8.33 8.87 22.98
N ILE A 117 9.47 8.90 23.65
CA ILE A 117 10.56 7.95 23.46
C ILE A 117 10.44 6.88 24.54
N LEU A 118 10.43 5.61 24.14
CA LEU A 118 10.39 4.48 25.06
C LEU A 118 11.79 3.90 25.27
N THR A 119 12.08 3.60 26.53
CA THR A 119 13.10 2.61 26.92
C THR A 119 12.36 1.34 27.31
N GLU A 120 13.07 0.27 27.70
CA GLU A 120 12.38 -0.98 28.11
C GLU A 120 11.40 -0.79 29.28
N LYS A 121 11.69 0.14 30.20
CA LYS A 121 10.94 0.31 31.46
C LYS A 121 10.28 1.67 31.61
N HIS A 122 10.74 2.68 30.86
CA HIS A 122 10.34 4.07 31.07
C HIS A 122 9.90 4.72 29.78
N ARG A 123 8.98 5.67 29.94
CA ARG A 123 8.51 6.58 28.90
C ARG A 123 9.09 7.97 29.13
N ILE A 124 9.73 8.53 28.11
CA ILE A 124 10.22 9.91 28.09
C ILE A 124 9.26 10.73 27.24
N PRO A 125 8.45 11.63 27.82
CA PRO A 125 7.56 12.48 27.06
C PRO A 125 8.37 13.49 26.23
N VAL A 126 7.95 13.71 24.99
CA VAL A 126 8.53 14.74 24.11
C VAL A 126 7.51 15.86 23.96
N PRO A 127 7.87 17.13 24.21
CA PRO A 127 6.96 18.26 24.06
C PRO A 127 6.46 18.38 22.61
N MET A 128 5.13 18.31 22.46
CA MET A 128 4.46 18.51 21.17
C MET A 128 4.23 20.00 20.94
N LEU A 129 5.20 20.64 20.29
CA LEU A 129 5.17 22.08 20.00
C LEU A 129 4.42 22.38 18.69
N PRO A 130 3.73 23.53 18.60
CA PRO A 130 3.12 23.98 17.37
C PRO A 130 4.12 24.02 16.19
N GLY A 131 3.69 23.49 15.05
CA GLY A 131 4.47 23.44 13.83
C GLY A 131 5.44 22.26 13.72
N LEU A 132 5.51 21.36 14.70
CA LEU A 132 6.04 20.01 14.46
C LEU A 132 5.07 19.21 13.58
N PRO A 133 5.56 18.27 12.75
CA PRO A 133 4.69 17.60 11.78
C PRO A 133 3.71 16.65 12.47
N MET A 134 4.02 16.18 13.67
CA MET A 134 3.20 15.21 14.40
C MET A 134 1.97 15.85 15.10
N GLN A 135 1.75 17.15 14.96
CA GLN A 135 0.56 17.83 15.48
C GLN A 135 -0.68 17.49 14.64
N ASN A 136 -1.81 17.24 15.32
CA ASN A 136 -3.05 16.79 14.70
C ASN A 136 -4.24 17.73 14.96
N HIS A 137 -3.98 18.99 15.31
CA HIS A 137 -5.03 19.99 15.42
C HIS A 137 -5.85 20.10 14.13
N GLY A 138 -7.17 19.96 14.23
CA GLY A 138 -8.09 19.99 13.09
C GLY A 138 -8.26 18.65 12.36
N ASN A 139 -7.57 17.59 12.77
CA ASN A 139 -7.69 16.27 12.17
C ASN A 139 -8.74 15.40 12.88
N TYR A 140 -9.05 14.26 12.25
CA TYR A 140 -10.01 13.28 12.75
C TYR A 140 -9.37 11.90 12.85
N ILE A 141 -9.62 11.20 13.95
CA ILE A 141 -9.37 9.75 14.04
C ILE A 141 -10.52 9.07 13.31
N VAL A 142 -10.22 8.20 12.34
CA VAL A 142 -11.25 7.52 11.55
C VAL A 142 -10.94 6.04 11.39
N ARG A 143 -11.98 5.24 11.18
CA ARG A 143 -11.83 3.88 10.63
C ARG A 143 -11.78 3.98 9.11
N LEU A 144 -10.58 3.95 8.52
CA LEU A 144 -10.41 4.26 7.11
C LEU A 144 -11.21 3.33 6.19
N GLY A 145 -11.34 2.04 6.54
CA GLY A 145 -12.23 1.12 5.81
C GLY A 145 -13.69 1.60 5.73
N ASN A 146 -14.22 2.22 6.79
CA ASN A 146 -15.58 2.77 6.80
C ASN A 146 -15.67 4.04 5.97
N PHE A 147 -14.67 4.93 6.07
CA PHE A 147 -14.60 6.12 5.23
C PHE A 147 -14.49 5.78 3.74
N VAL A 148 -13.73 4.74 3.38
CA VAL A 148 -13.61 4.25 2.00
C VAL A 148 -14.93 3.65 1.51
N ARG A 149 -15.66 2.91 2.35
CA ARG A 149 -17.00 2.42 2.00
C ARG A 149 -17.97 3.57 1.72
N TRP A 150 -17.99 4.58 2.58
CA TRP A 150 -18.79 5.79 2.38
C TRP A 150 -18.41 6.51 1.07
N LEU A 151 -17.11 6.66 0.76
CA LEU A 151 -16.69 7.20 -0.54
C LEU A 151 -17.18 6.34 -1.72
N GLY A 152 -17.27 5.02 -1.56
CA GLY A 152 -17.86 4.10 -2.54
C GLY A 152 -19.34 4.41 -2.78
N GLU A 153 -20.12 4.52 -1.71
CA GLU A 153 -21.55 4.87 -1.77
C GLU A 153 -21.74 6.22 -2.50
N GLN A 154 -20.93 7.23 -2.17
CA GLN A 154 -20.98 8.53 -2.86
C GLN A 154 -20.58 8.46 -4.33
N ALA A 155 -19.67 7.55 -4.70
CA ALA A 155 -19.28 7.33 -6.09
C ALA A 155 -20.41 6.66 -6.90
N GLU A 156 -21.05 5.63 -6.34
CA GLU A 156 -22.20 4.96 -6.97
C GLU A 156 -23.38 5.92 -7.15
N GLU A 157 -23.69 6.75 -6.15
CA GLU A 157 -24.72 7.79 -6.25
C GLU A 157 -24.48 8.78 -7.39
N LEU A 158 -23.22 9.04 -7.72
CA LEU A 158 -22.82 9.90 -8.84
C LEU A 158 -22.78 9.15 -10.19
N GLY A 159 -23.08 7.85 -10.21
CA GLY A 159 -23.12 7.02 -11.41
C GLY A 159 -21.76 6.46 -11.85
N VAL A 160 -20.83 6.26 -10.92
CA VAL A 160 -19.61 5.46 -11.16
C VAL A 160 -19.99 3.98 -11.18
N GLU A 161 -19.45 3.22 -12.13
CA GLU A 161 -19.58 1.76 -12.15
C GLU A 161 -18.51 1.13 -11.25
N LEU A 162 -18.89 0.68 -10.06
CA LEU A 162 -17.99 0.01 -9.12
C LEU A 162 -18.04 -1.51 -9.28
N TYR A 163 -16.86 -2.13 -9.42
CA TYR A 163 -16.68 -3.58 -9.55
C TYR A 163 -15.78 -4.10 -8.42
N PRO A 164 -16.28 -4.21 -7.18
CA PRO A 164 -15.60 -4.95 -6.13
C PRO A 164 -15.58 -6.45 -6.46
N GLY A 165 -14.53 -7.15 -6.03
CA GLY A 165 -14.29 -8.55 -6.35
C GLY A 165 -13.60 -8.77 -7.70
N TYR A 166 -13.29 -7.71 -8.46
CA TYR A 166 -12.62 -7.80 -9.76
C TYR A 166 -11.19 -7.26 -9.65
N ALA A 167 -10.20 -8.15 -9.73
CA ALA A 167 -8.81 -7.75 -9.67
C ALA A 167 -8.26 -7.47 -11.07
N ALA A 168 -7.78 -6.25 -11.33
CA ALA A 168 -6.98 -6.00 -12.53
C ALA A 168 -5.69 -6.82 -12.46
N ALA A 169 -5.54 -7.81 -13.35
CA ALA A 169 -4.43 -8.76 -13.35
C ALA A 169 -3.43 -8.49 -14.49
N GLU A 170 -3.87 -7.80 -15.54
CA GLU A 170 -3.08 -7.56 -16.75
C GLU A 170 -3.27 -6.12 -17.23
N VAL A 171 -2.19 -5.50 -17.71
CA VAL A 171 -2.26 -4.23 -18.44
C VAL A 171 -2.34 -4.53 -19.93
N LEU A 172 -3.35 -3.99 -20.59
CA LEU A 172 -3.53 -4.10 -22.03
C LEU A 172 -2.83 -2.93 -22.72
N PHE A 173 -2.21 -3.21 -23.87
CA PHE A 173 -1.50 -2.20 -24.67
C PHE A 173 -2.05 -2.16 -26.09
N HIS A 174 -2.09 -0.96 -26.66
CA HIS A 174 -2.25 -0.77 -28.10
C HIS A 174 -0.97 -1.14 -28.84
N GLU A 175 -1.06 -1.30 -30.17
CA GLU A 175 0.09 -1.59 -31.03
C GLU A 175 1.17 -0.49 -31.01
N ASP A 176 0.76 0.77 -30.78
CA ASP A 176 1.68 1.91 -30.60
C ASP A 176 2.44 1.89 -29.25
N GLY A 177 2.12 0.93 -28.38
CA GLY A 177 2.72 0.74 -27.07
C GLY A 177 2.07 1.55 -25.94
N SER A 178 1.04 2.35 -26.21
CA SER A 178 0.25 3.04 -25.18
C SER A 178 -0.68 2.09 -24.44
N VAL A 179 -1.10 2.44 -23.22
CA VAL A 179 -2.04 1.62 -22.45
C VAL A 179 -3.43 1.71 -23.07
N LYS A 180 -4.01 0.54 -23.36
CA LYS A 180 -5.38 0.36 -23.85
C LYS A 180 -6.39 0.21 -22.72
N GLY A 181 -5.96 -0.31 -21.58
CA GLY A 181 -6.86 -0.68 -20.49
C GLY A 181 -6.25 -1.74 -19.58
N ILE A 182 -7.13 -2.53 -18.96
CA ILE A 182 -6.75 -3.68 -18.14
C ILE A 182 -7.60 -4.90 -18.48
N ALA A 183 -7.16 -6.07 -18.06
CA ALA A 183 -8.03 -7.23 -17.94
C ALA A 183 -8.14 -7.68 -16.48
N THR A 184 -9.32 -8.15 -16.09
CA THR A 184 -9.53 -8.74 -14.77
C THR A 184 -8.85 -10.10 -14.67
N ASN A 185 -8.68 -10.63 -13.45
CA ASN A 185 -8.17 -11.97 -13.25
C ASN A 185 -9.06 -13.00 -13.96
N ASP A 186 -8.43 -14.03 -14.52
CA ASP A 186 -9.10 -15.26 -14.89
C ASP A 186 -9.51 -16.01 -13.59
N VAL A 187 -10.46 -16.95 -13.69
CA VAL A 187 -10.92 -17.79 -12.57
C VAL A 187 -10.95 -19.26 -12.96
N GLY A 188 -10.93 -20.15 -11.98
CA GLY A 188 -11.03 -21.59 -12.24
C GLY A 188 -9.74 -22.21 -12.76
N ILE A 189 -8.60 -21.78 -12.23
CA ILE A 189 -7.28 -22.39 -12.48
C ILE A 189 -6.89 -23.20 -11.25
N ALA A 190 -6.51 -24.46 -11.42
CA ALA A 190 -6.09 -25.33 -10.32
C ALA A 190 -4.70 -24.96 -9.78
N LYS A 191 -4.36 -25.43 -8.58
CA LYS A 191 -3.09 -25.09 -7.91
C LYS A 191 -1.82 -25.42 -8.70
N ASP A 192 -1.87 -26.43 -9.57
CA ASP A 192 -0.77 -26.85 -10.45
C ASP A 192 -0.71 -26.06 -11.77
N GLY A 193 -1.64 -25.12 -11.98
CA GLY A 193 -1.76 -24.30 -13.18
C GLY A 193 -2.59 -24.91 -14.31
N SER A 194 -3.26 -26.06 -14.11
CA SER A 194 -4.17 -26.60 -15.11
C SER A 194 -5.51 -25.85 -15.12
N PRO A 195 -6.19 -25.72 -16.28
CA PRO A 195 -7.56 -25.22 -16.32
C PRO A 195 -8.50 -26.21 -15.60
N LYS A 196 -9.49 -25.70 -14.86
CA LYS A 196 -10.62 -26.50 -14.35
C LYS A 196 -11.75 -26.51 -15.37
N ASP A 197 -12.72 -27.40 -15.17
CA ASP A 197 -13.96 -27.44 -15.98
C ASP A 197 -14.78 -26.14 -15.90
N VAL A 198 -14.56 -25.36 -14.83
CA VAL A 198 -15.19 -24.05 -14.57
C VAL A 198 -14.26 -22.88 -14.88
N PHE A 199 -13.21 -23.10 -15.68
CA PHE A 199 -12.31 -22.03 -16.09
C PHE A 199 -13.06 -20.96 -16.87
N GLU A 200 -12.88 -19.70 -16.48
CA GLU A 200 -13.38 -18.55 -17.23
C GLU A 200 -12.29 -17.48 -17.35
N ARG A 201 -12.17 -16.92 -18.55
CA ARG A 201 -11.28 -15.79 -18.81
C ARG A 201 -11.84 -14.52 -18.17
N GLY A 202 -10.96 -13.67 -17.65
CA GLY A 202 -11.32 -12.36 -17.14
C GLY A 202 -11.83 -11.43 -18.26
N MET A 203 -12.47 -10.34 -17.87
CA MET A 203 -13.03 -9.34 -18.77
C MET A 203 -11.98 -8.27 -19.12
N GLU A 204 -11.94 -7.83 -20.37
CA GLU A 204 -11.15 -6.67 -20.78
C GLU A 204 -11.96 -5.38 -20.59
N LEU A 205 -11.33 -4.37 -19.98
CA LEU A 205 -11.86 -3.02 -19.86
C LEU A 205 -10.94 -2.09 -20.63
N HIS A 206 -11.39 -1.64 -21.81
CA HIS A 206 -10.68 -0.70 -22.66
C HIS A 206 -11.07 0.73 -22.29
N ALA A 207 -10.10 1.66 -22.32
CA ALA A 207 -10.35 3.06 -22.00
C ALA A 207 -9.41 4.02 -22.72
N LYS A 208 -9.88 5.25 -22.91
CA LYS A 208 -9.06 6.36 -23.42
C LYS A 208 -7.87 6.65 -22.48
N VAL A 209 -8.08 6.47 -21.17
CA VAL A 209 -7.05 6.60 -20.14
C VAL A 209 -7.35 5.68 -18.95
N THR A 210 -6.32 5.04 -18.41
CA THR A 210 -6.41 4.21 -17.20
C THR A 210 -5.64 4.83 -16.04
N MET A 211 -6.29 4.93 -14.88
CA MET A 211 -5.69 5.45 -13.64
C MET A 211 -5.31 4.31 -12.70
N PHE A 212 -4.03 4.22 -12.35
CA PHE A 212 -3.48 3.17 -11.50
C PHE A 212 -3.36 3.66 -10.04
N GLY A 213 -4.35 3.30 -9.23
CA GLY A 213 -4.51 3.67 -7.82
C GLY A 213 -4.40 2.49 -6.85
N GLU A 214 -3.64 1.44 -7.19
CA GLU A 214 -3.48 0.17 -6.42
C GLU A 214 -3.00 0.34 -4.96
N GLY A 215 -2.56 1.53 -4.58
CA GLY A 215 -1.96 1.83 -3.28
C GLY A 215 -0.48 1.40 -3.20
N CYS A 216 0.04 1.32 -1.98
CA CYS A 216 1.45 1.03 -1.74
C CYS A 216 1.91 -0.24 -2.46
N HIS A 217 2.93 -0.08 -3.31
CA HIS A 217 3.56 -1.16 -4.07
C HIS A 217 2.54 -1.95 -4.95
N GLY A 218 1.82 -1.22 -5.80
CA GLY A 218 0.95 -1.77 -6.84
C GLY A 218 1.72 -2.70 -7.79
N HIS A 219 1.12 -3.84 -8.13
CA HIS A 219 1.82 -4.87 -8.90
C HIS A 219 1.78 -4.60 -10.42
N LEU A 220 0.73 -3.92 -10.90
CA LEU A 220 0.70 -3.41 -12.28
C LEU A 220 1.61 -2.18 -12.37
N ALA A 221 1.54 -1.28 -11.39
CA ALA A 221 2.44 -0.12 -11.30
C ALA A 221 3.93 -0.51 -11.34
N LYS A 222 4.32 -1.58 -10.63
CA LYS A 222 5.68 -2.15 -10.67
C LYS A 222 6.13 -2.48 -12.11
N GLN A 223 5.24 -3.06 -12.92
CA GLN A 223 5.51 -3.40 -14.31
C GLN A 223 5.55 -2.14 -15.21
N LEU A 224 4.63 -1.20 -14.99
CA LEU A 224 4.55 0.07 -15.70
C LEU A 224 5.80 0.93 -15.49
N TYR A 225 6.38 0.91 -14.28
CA TYR A 225 7.66 1.58 -14.01
C TYR A 225 8.77 1.11 -14.96
N LYS A 226 8.81 -0.19 -15.27
CA LYS A 226 9.78 -0.77 -16.18
C LYS A 226 9.41 -0.48 -17.64
N LYS A 227 8.15 -0.69 -18.04
CA LYS A 227 7.67 -0.51 -19.42
C LYS A 227 7.95 0.90 -19.96
N PHE A 228 7.72 1.92 -19.14
CA PHE A 228 7.86 3.33 -19.54
C PHE A 228 9.05 4.04 -18.90
N ASN A 229 9.98 3.30 -18.29
CA ASN A 229 11.17 3.84 -17.60
C ASN A 229 10.85 5.00 -16.62
N LEU A 230 9.77 4.86 -15.85
CA LEU A 230 9.21 5.95 -15.03
C LEU A 230 10.10 6.34 -13.84
N ARG A 231 11.17 5.57 -13.58
CA ARG A 231 12.06 5.72 -12.43
C ARG A 231 13.39 6.37 -12.76
N GLU A 232 13.60 6.80 -14.00
CA GLU A 232 14.87 7.35 -14.49
C GLU A 232 15.42 8.50 -13.63
N ASN A 233 14.55 9.41 -13.18
CA ASN A 233 14.93 10.67 -12.54
C ASN A 233 14.56 10.75 -11.06
N CYS A 234 14.52 9.62 -10.37
CA CYS A 234 14.15 9.55 -8.94
C CYS A 234 14.88 8.41 -8.24
N GLU A 235 14.97 8.51 -6.91
CA GLU A 235 15.47 7.41 -6.09
C GLU A 235 14.46 6.27 -5.99
N PRO A 236 14.89 5.01 -5.78
CA PRO A 236 13.97 3.93 -5.48
C PRO A 236 13.07 4.28 -4.29
N GLN A 237 11.87 3.69 -4.26
CA GLN A 237 10.94 3.92 -3.17
C GLN A 237 11.43 3.13 -1.98
N THR A 238 11.33 3.72 -0.80
CA THR A 238 11.56 3.04 0.47
C THR A 238 10.23 2.85 1.16
N TYR A 239 10.12 1.81 1.96
CA TYR A 239 8.87 1.33 2.50
C TYR A 239 9.01 0.93 3.96
N ALA A 240 7.90 0.93 4.67
CA ALA A 240 7.76 0.30 5.96
C ALA A 240 6.61 -0.70 5.94
N ILE A 241 6.56 -1.59 6.92
CA ILE A 241 5.41 -2.46 7.19
C ILE A 241 4.67 -1.96 8.42
N GLY A 242 3.37 -1.67 8.26
CA GLY A 242 2.46 -1.34 9.35
C GLY A 242 1.65 -2.55 9.74
N LEU A 243 1.64 -2.89 11.03
CA LEU A 243 0.77 -3.88 11.62
C LEU A 243 -0.24 -3.16 12.51
N LYS A 244 -1.51 -3.57 12.45
CA LYS A 244 -2.60 -2.93 13.17
C LYS A 244 -3.46 -3.97 13.86
N GLU A 245 -3.94 -3.61 15.04
CA GLU A 245 -5.05 -4.28 15.72
C GLU A 245 -6.10 -3.26 16.14
N VAL A 246 -7.34 -3.71 16.30
CA VAL A 246 -8.40 -2.94 16.96
C VAL A 246 -8.78 -3.66 18.25
N TRP A 247 -8.94 -2.88 19.30
CA TRP A 247 -9.20 -3.36 20.65
C TRP A 247 -10.42 -2.68 21.24
N MET A 248 -11.26 -3.46 21.90
CA MET A 248 -12.24 -2.96 22.86
C MET A 248 -11.58 -2.97 24.24
N ILE A 249 -11.56 -1.83 24.92
CA ILE A 249 -10.88 -1.66 26.22
C ILE A 249 -11.86 -1.30 27.33
N ASP A 250 -11.38 -1.30 28.57
CA ASP A 250 -12.14 -0.77 29.71
C ASP A 250 -12.42 0.73 29.50
N GLU A 251 -13.68 1.12 29.60
CA GLU A 251 -14.15 2.51 29.47
C GLU A 251 -13.37 3.47 30.38
N LYS A 252 -12.93 3.02 31.57
CA LYS A 252 -12.12 3.83 32.50
C LYS A 252 -10.77 4.25 31.91
N LYS A 253 -10.26 3.51 30.94
CA LYS A 253 -8.97 3.72 30.27
C LYS A 253 -9.13 4.43 28.91
N TRP A 254 -10.35 4.52 28.40
CA TRP A 254 -10.68 5.13 27.12
C TRP A 254 -10.63 6.67 27.20
N ARG A 255 -9.94 7.29 26.25
CA ARG A 255 -9.71 8.74 26.16
C ARG A 255 -10.05 9.23 24.75
N PRO A 256 -11.34 9.28 24.37
CA PRO A 256 -11.74 9.57 23.00
C PRO A 256 -11.13 10.86 22.44
N GLY A 257 -10.62 10.79 21.21
CA GLY A 257 -9.91 11.90 20.55
C GLY A 257 -8.41 11.97 20.85
N ARG A 258 -7.89 11.10 21.72
CA ARG A 258 -6.45 11.03 22.02
C ARG A 258 -5.67 10.27 20.95
N VAL A 259 -4.55 10.85 20.55
CA VAL A 259 -3.57 10.30 19.61
C VAL A 259 -2.24 10.11 20.33
N GLU A 260 -1.73 8.87 20.37
CA GLU A 260 -0.45 8.55 20.99
C GLU A 260 0.51 7.92 19.97
N HIS A 261 1.74 8.46 19.92
CA HIS A 261 2.85 7.96 19.12
C HIS A 261 4.05 7.68 20.01
N SER A 262 4.79 6.62 19.66
CA SER A 262 6.05 6.33 20.36
C SER A 262 7.14 5.82 19.44
N VAL A 263 8.39 6.12 19.79
CA VAL A 263 9.61 5.65 19.12
C VAL A 263 10.59 5.09 20.16
N GLY A 264 11.62 4.38 19.72
CA GLY A 264 12.59 3.74 20.61
C GLY A 264 12.20 2.28 20.86
N TRP A 265 12.21 1.85 22.13
CA TRP A 265 11.95 0.45 22.48
C TRP A 265 10.62 -0.05 21.89
N PRO A 266 10.58 -1.28 21.32
CA PRO A 266 11.61 -2.33 21.36
C PRO A 266 12.69 -2.25 20.28
N LEU A 267 12.63 -1.26 19.39
CA LEU A 267 13.59 -1.12 18.30
C LEU A 267 14.92 -0.54 18.81
N ASN A 268 16.01 -0.97 18.17
CA ASN A 268 17.29 -0.30 18.33
C ASN A 268 17.30 1.03 17.55
N ARG A 269 18.21 1.95 17.89
CA ARG A 269 18.27 3.28 17.28
C ARG A 269 18.48 3.31 15.75
N HIS A 270 18.99 2.23 15.15
CA HIS A 270 19.24 2.13 13.71
C HIS A 270 18.11 1.45 12.95
N THR A 271 17.06 0.99 13.64
CA THR A 271 15.86 0.44 13.01
C THR A 271 14.78 1.50 13.05
N TYR A 272 14.41 2.04 11.89
CA TYR A 272 13.33 3.00 11.79
C TYR A 272 11.99 2.32 12.12
N GLY A 273 11.16 3.01 12.90
CA GLY A 273 9.85 2.49 13.28
C GLY A 273 9.33 3.12 14.56
N GLY A 274 8.12 2.72 14.92
CA GLY A 274 7.41 3.26 16.07
C GLY A 274 5.96 2.80 16.12
N SER A 275 5.26 3.24 17.16
CA SER A 275 3.87 2.86 17.40
C SER A 275 2.90 4.00 17.13
N PHE A 276 1.64 3.62 16.94
CA PHE A 276 0.50 4.50 17.06
C PHE A 276 -0.59 3.86 17.93
N LEU A 277 -1.34 4.66 18.67
CA LEU A 277 -2.48 4.23 19.50
C LEU A 277 -3.49 5.37 19.55
N TYR A 278 -4.66 5.17 18.95
CA TYR A 278 -5.69 6.19 18.77
C TYR A 278 -7.01 5.74 19.42
N HIS A 279 -7.58 6.59 20.26
CA HIS A 279 -8.85 6.34 20.94
C HIS A 279 -10.01 6.86 20.09
N LEU A 280 -10.79 5.94 19.51
CA LEU A 280 -11.93 6.24 18.65
C LEU A 280 -13.13 6.75 19.48
N ASN A 281 -13.99 7.55 18.88
CA ASN A 281 -15.23 8.07 19.47
C ASN A 281 -16.44 7.75 18.58
N GLU A 282 -16.79 6.46 18.51
CA GLU A 282 -17.87 5.93 17.65
C GLU A 282 -18.89 5.10 18.46
N GLY A 283 -19.11 5.44 19.73
CA GLY A 283 -20.10 4.80 20.61
C GLY A 283 -19.58 3.62 21.45
N GLU A 284 -18.39 3.11 21.16
CA GLU A 284 -17.74 2.02 21.91
C GLU A 284 -16.33 2.43 22.38
N PRO A 285 -15.81 1.89 23.50
CA PRO A 285 -14.46 2.17 24.01
C PRO A 285 -13.40 1.44 23.16
N LEU A 286 -13.23 1.89 21.92
CA LEU A 286 -12.35 1.31 20.93
C LEU A 286 -11.01 2.05 20.84
N VAL A 287 -9.95 1.28 20.67
CA VAL A 287 -8.62 1.77 20.35
C VAL A 287 -8.12 1.10 19.08
N ALA A 288 -7.69 1.93 18.11
CA ALA A 288 -6.93 1.49 16.96
C ALA A 288 -5.45 1.68 17.26
N LEU A 289 -4.68 0.60 17.26
CA LEU A 289 -3.25 0.64 17.60
C LEU A 289 -2.43 -0.18 16.61
N GLY A 290 -1.14 0.12 16.55
CA GLY A 290 -0.25 -0.58 15.66
C GLY A 290 1.20 -0.17 15.76
N PHE A 291 2.01 -0.83 14.95
CA PHE A 291 3.45 -0.67 14.93
C PHE A 291 3.96 -0.66 13.51
N VAL A 292 4.93 0.21 13.25
CA VAL A 292 5.57 0.39 11.95
C VAL A 292 7.04 0.04 12.07
N VAL A 293 7.56 -0.70 11.08
CA VAL A 293 9.00 -0.98 10.95
C VAL A 293 9.43 -0.66 9.52
N GLY A 294 10.42 0.22 9.37
CA GLY A 294 11.06 0.51 8.09
C GLY A 294 11.65 -0.78 7.51
N LEU A 295 11.32 -1.09 6.26
CA LEU A 295 11.80 -2.28 5.58
C LEU A 295 13.28 -2.17 5.19
N ASP A 296 13.95 -1.08 5.52
CA ASP A 296 15.40 -0.94 5.45
C ASP A 296 16.14 -1.55 6.68
N TYR A 297 15.43 -2.23 7.60
CA TYR A 297 16.08 -2.90 8.72
C TYR A 297 17.13 -3.93 8.24
N SER A 298 18.21 -4.09 9.02
CA SER A 298 19.39 -4.86 8.60
C SER A 298 19.55 -6.23 9.24
N ASN A 299 18.93 -6.48 10.40
CA ASN A 299 19.02 -7.78 11.07
C ASN A 299 17.99 -8.76 10.48
N PRO A 300 18.40 -9.88 9.84
CA PRO A 300 17.47 -10.84 9.24
C PRO A 300 16.62 -11.61 10.25
N TYR A 301 16.98 -11.56 11.54
CA TYR A 301 16.21 -12.16 12.63
C TYR A 301 15.08 -11.27 13.15
N LEU A 302 15.02 -10.00 12.73
CA LEU A 302 13.94 -9.10 13.15
C LEU A 302 12.60 -9.54 12.54
N SER A 303 11.60 -9.65 13.40
CA SER A 303 10.21 -9.88 12.99
C SER A 303 9.35 -8.68 13.36
N PRO A 304 8.85 -7.89 12.39
CA PRO A 304 7.98 -6.76 12.66
C PRO A 304 6.73 -7.13 13.46
N PHE A 305 6.18 -8.32 13.21
CA PHE A 305 5.08 -8.86 14.01
C PHE A 305 5.46 -9.08 15.47
N ARG A 306 6.60 -9.72 15.74
CA ARG A 306 7.03 -9.97 17.12
C ARG A 306 7.43 -8.69 17.85
N GLU A 307 8.00 -7.70 17.16
CA GLU A 307 8.24 -6.38 17.73
C GLU A 307 6.93 -5.70 18.15
N PHE A 308 5.90 -5.76 17.31
CA PHE A 308 4.59 -5.22 17.64
C PHE A 308 3.96 -5.93 18.86
N GLN A 309 3.97 -7.27 18.87
CA GLN A 309 3.43 -8.04 20.01
C GLN A 309 4.21 -7.76 21.31
N ARG A 310 5.54 -7.62 21.21
CA ARG A 310 6.42 -7.26 22.34
C ARG A 310 6.17 -5.83 22.83
N TRP A 311 5.99 -4.87 21.92
CA TRP A 311 5.75 -3.47 22.25
C TRP A 311 4.54 -3.28 23.17
N LYS A 312 3.46 -4.05 22.95
CA LYS A 312 2.23 -3.97 23.77
C LYS A 312 2.47 -4.26 25.26
N HIS A 313 3.54 -4.98 25.62
CA HIS A 313 3.94 -5.25 27.01
C HIS A 313 4.68 -4.10 27.68
N HIS A 314 5.01 -3.02 26.96
CA HIS A 314 5.65 -1.87 27.58
C HIS A 314 4.78 -1.36 28.75
N PRO A 315 5.35 -1.01 29.93
CA PRO A 315 4.58 -0.61 31.12
C PRO A 315 3.64 0.58 30.94
N PHE A 316 3.84 1.37 29.88
CA PHE A 316 2.95 2.47 29.52
C PHE A 316 1.78 2.06 28.61
N VAL A 317 1.90 0.96 27.87
CA VAL A 317 0.90 0.50 26.89
C VAL A 317 0.05 -0.62 27.48
N ALA A 318 0.68 -1.60 28.14
CA ALA A 318 -0.01 -2.75 28.73
C ALA A 318 -1.21 -2.36 29.61
N PRO A 319 -1.12 -1.36 30.51
CA PRO A 319 -2.25 -0.97 31.34
C PRO A 319 -3.48 -0.57 30.53
N THR A 320 -3.34 0.01 29.34
CA THR A 320 -4.48 0.38 28.48
C THR A 320 -5.22 -0.84 27.95
N LEU A 321 -4.49 -1.93 27.67
CA LEU A 321 -5.01 -3.15 27.03
C LEU A 321 -5.39 -4.25 28.02
N GLU A 322 -4.92 -4.18 29.26
CA GLU A 322 -5.27 -5.13 30.32
C GLU A 322 -6.78 -5.23 30.53
N GLY A 323 -7.31 -6.45 30.39
CA GLY A 323 -8.75 -6.72 30.48
C GLY A 323 -9.54 -6.39 29.20
N GLY A 324 -8.87 -5.82 28.18
CA GLY A 324 -9.47 -5.56 26.87
C GLY A 324 -9.54 -6.81 25.99
N ASN A 325 -10.28 -6.68 24.89
CA ASN A 325 -10.45 -7.71 23.89
C ASN A 325 -9.92 -7.24 22.53
N ARG A 326 -9.05 -8.03 21.91
CA ARG A 326 -8.57 -7.81 20.56
C ARG A 326 -9.59 -8.34 19.56
N ILE A 327 -10.13 -7.47 18.71
CA ILE A 327 -11.24 -7.82 17.81
C ILE A 327 -10.87 -7.88 16.33
N ALA A 328 -9.75 -7.29 15.94
CA ALA A 328 -9.28 -7.31 14.55
C ALA A 328 -7.76 -7.24 14.47
N TYR A 329 -7.21 -7.76 13.38
CA TYR A 329 -5.78 -7.69 13.04
C TYR A 329 -5.61 -7.48 11.54
N GLY A 330 -4.54 -6.78 11.15
CA GLY A 330 -4.10 -6.76 9.77
C GLY A 330 -2.72 -6.15 9.59
N ALA A 331 -2.22 -6.18 8.37
CA ALA A 331 -0.96 -5.52 8.00
C ALA A 331 -0.98 -4.94 6.58
N ARG A 332 -0.22 -3.87 6.37
CA ARG A 332 -0.04 -3.23 5.07
C ARG A 332 1.32 -2.54 4.98
N ALA A 333 2.02 -2.69 3.86
CA ALA A 333 3.17 -1.83 3.59
C ALA A 333 2.72 -0.39 3.33
N LEU A 334 3.61 0.55 3.61
CA LEU A 334 3.42 1.99 3.43
C LEU A 334 4.71 2.59 2.86
N ASN A 335 4.59 3.71 2.15
CA ASN A 335 5.74 4.39 1.55
C ASN A 335 6.44 5.27 2.57
N GLU A 336 7.77 5.33 2.50
CA GLU A 336 8.58 6.24 3.31
C GLU A 336 9.69 6.97 2.54
N GLY A 337 9.71 6.86 1.22
CA GLY A 337 10.69 7.55 0.37
C GLY A 337 10.40 9.02 0.10
N GLY A 338 9.15 9.46 0.24
CA GLY A 338 8.77 10.86 0.06
C GLY A 338 9.06 11.37 -1.35
N ILE A 339 9.36 12.67 -1.46
CA ILE A 339 9.46 13.36 -2.76
C ILE A 339 10.63 12.87 -3.62
N GLN A 340 11.75 12.45 -3.01
CA GLN A 340 12.91 11.89 -3.71
C GLN A 340 12.56 10.63 -4.51
N SER A 341 11.52 9.93 -4.06
CA SER A 341 11.09 8.66 -4.61
C SER A 341 9.83 8.76 -5.46
N LEU A 342 9.39 9.96 -5.86
CA LEU A 342 8.25 10.09 -6.77
C LEU A 342 8.68 9.80 -8.22
N PRO A 343 8.05 8.83 -8.90
CA PRO A 343 8.33 8.53 -10.31
C PRO A 343 7.74 9.59 -11.23
N LYS A 344 8.02 9.47 -12.53
CA LYS A 344 7.15 10.06 -13.55
C LYS A 344 5.75 9.46 -13.40
N LEU A 345 4.74 10.33 -13.33
CA LEU A 345 3.37 9.95 -12.96
C LEU A 345 2.48 9.64 -14.17
N THR A 346 2.94 9.94 -15.37
CA THR A 346 2.13 9.95 -16.59
C THR A 346 2.85 9.23 -17.72
N PHE A 347 2.09 8.54 -18.55
CA PHE A 347 2.54 7.83 -19.74
C PHE A 347 1.38 7.74 -20.74
N PRO A 348 1.65 7.38 -22.02
CA PRO A 348 0.59 7.18 -23.00
C PRO A 348 -0.46 6.17 -22.53
N GLY A 349 -1.71 6.62 -22.41
CA GLY A 349 -2.86 5.82 -21.98
C GLY A 349 -3.04 5.68 -20.46
N GLY A 350 -2.21 6.30 -19.61
CA GLY A 350 -2.44 6.17 -18.18
C GLY A 350 -1.68 7.08 -17.22
N LEU A 351 -2.15 7.08 -15.97
CA LEU A 351 -1.63 7.88 -14.85
C LEU A 351 -1.47 7.05 -13.57
N LEU A 352 -0.56 7.46 -12.69
CA LEU A 352 -0.36 6.89 -11.36
C LEU A 352 -0.86 7.84 -10.28
N ILE A 353 -1.69 7.36 -9.37
CA ILE A 353 -2.29 8.18 -8.29
C ILE A 353 -2.14 7.53 -6.91
N GLY A 354 -2.23 8.34 -5.87
CA GLY A 354 -2.25 7.88 -4.48
C GLY A 354 -0.93 7.35 -3.94
N CYS A 355 -1.01 6.32 -3.12
CA CYS A 355 0.17 5.66 -2.54
C CYS A 355 0.85 4.68 -3.50
N SER A 356 0.35 4.50 -4.73
CA SER A 356 1.08 3.74 -5.76
C SER A 356 2.38 4.45 -6.16
N PRO A 357 2.36 5.70 -6.66
CA PRO A 357 3.58 6.49 -6.86
C PRO A 357 4.22 6.98 -5.56
N GLY A 358 3.43 7.15 -4.48
CA GLY A 358 3.95 7.30 -3.11
C GLY A 358 3.86 8.69 -2.49
N PHE A 359 2.67 9.31 -2.48
CA PHE A 359 2.46 10.64 -1.88
C PHE A 359 2.34 10.66 -0.34
N MET A 360 3.07 9.81 0.39
CA MET A 360 2.97 9.75 1.85
C MET A 360 3.85 10.78 2.55
N ASN A 361 3.27 11.55 3.48
CA ASN A 361 4.00 12.34 4.46
C ASN A 361 4.37 11.45 5.66
N VAL A 362 5.59 10.93 5.65
CA VAL A 362 6.09 9.95 6.64
C VAL A 362 6.10 10.52 8.06
N PRO A 363 6.67 11.73 8.30
CA PRO A 363 6.72 12.28 9.66
C PRO A 363 5.35 12.62 10.23
N LYS A 364 4.34 12.87 9.38
CA LYS A 364 2.94 13.01 9.82
C LYS A 364 2.24 11.66 10.04
N ILE A 365 2.78 10.58 9.45
CA ILE A 365 2.14 9.28 9.24
C ILE A 365 0.81 9.42 8.49
N LYS A 366 0.79 10.26 7.44
CA LYS A 366 -0.41 10.58 6.66
C LYS A 366 -0.13 10.52 5.17
N GLY A 367 -0.92 9.72 4.46
CA GLY A 367 -0.91 9.68 3.00
C GLY A 367 -2.31 9.72 2.38
N THR A 368 -3.37 9.74 3.19
CA THR A 368 -4.76 9.69 2.69
C THR A 368 -5.16 10.99 2.00
N HIS A 369 -4.93 12.13 2.64
CA HIS A 369 -5.33 13.44 2.13
C HIS A 369 -4.60 13.79 0.83
N THR A 370 -3.29 13.54 0.78
CA THR A 370 -2.48 13.70 -0.43
C THR A 370 -2.89 12.72 -1.53
N ALA A 371 -3.25 11.48 -1.16
CA ALA A 371 -3.75 10.49 -2.12
C ALA A 371 -5.09 10.90 -2.74
N MET A 372 -6.04 11.36 -1.92
CA MET A 372 -7.32 11.92 -2.40
C MET A 372 -7.10 13.09 -3.35
N LYS A 373 -6.30 14.08 -2.93
CA LYS A 373 -6.01 15.26 -3.76
C LYS A 373 -5.32 14.88 -5.09
N SER A 374 -4.43 13.88 -5.06
CA SER A 374 -3.80 13.38 -6.28
C SER A 374 -4.81 12.77 -7.27
N GLY A 375 -5.85 12.09 -6.77
CA GLY A 375 -6.94 11.57 -7.60
C GLY A 375 -7.81 12.69 -8.18
N MET A 376 -8.14 13.71 -7.37
CA MET A 376 -8.90 14.88 -7.82
C MET A 376 -8.18 15.67 -8.92
N LEU A 377 -6.89 15.93 -8.74
CA LEU A 377 -6.08 16.65 -9.74
C LEU A 377 -5.93 15.85 -11.04
N ALA A 378 -5.84 14.53 -10.95
CA ALA A 378 -5.80 13.67 -12.12
C ALA A 378 -7.15 13.69 -12.86
N ALA A 379 -8.27 13.64 -12.14
CA ALA A 379 -9.60 13.79 -12.71
C ALA A 379 -9.77 15.13 -13.43
N GLU A 380 -9.37 16.23 -12.79
CA GLU A 380 -9.42 17.58 -13.35
C GLU A 380 -8.55 17.72 -14.61
N ALA A 381 -7.39 17.05 -14.66
CA ALA A 381 -6.51 17.06 -15.82
C ALA A 381 -7.03 16.18 -16.98
N ILE A 382 -7.68 15.05 -16.67
CA ILE A 382 -8.22 14.10 -17.65
C ILE A 382 -9.49 14.64 -18.30
N PHE A 383 -10.42 15.16 -17.49
CA PHE A 383 -11.78 15.52 -17.91
C PHE A 383 -11.87 16.32 -19.22
N PRO A 384 -11.15 17.45 -19.40
CA PRO A 384 -11.24 18.23 -20.63
C PRO A 384 -10.72 17.48 -21.87
N LYS A 385 -9.83 16.49 -21.70
CA LYS A 385 -9.29 15.70 -22.82
C LYS A 385 -10.22 14.56 -23.23
N VAL A 386 -10.80 13.84 -22.27
CA VAL A 386 -11.70 12.70 -22.56
C VAL A 386 -13.06 13.13 -23.09
N THR A 387 -13.48 14.36 -22.79
CA THR A 387 -14.75 14.96 -23.23
C THR A 387 -14.60 15.91 -24.44
N ALA A 388 -13.39 16.05 -24.99
CA ALA A 388 -13.17 16.85 -26.19
C ALA A 388 -13.86 16.22 -27.40
N GLU A 389 -14.38 17.06 -28.31
CA GLU A 389 -15.06 16.60 -29.54
C GLU A 389 -14.11 15.88 -30.50
N SER A 390 -12.81 16.18 -30.42
CA SER A 390 -11.74 15.49 -31.17
C SER A 390 -10.62 15.11 -30.21
N LEU A 391 -10.29 13.81 -30.18
CA LEU A 391 -9.13 13.29 -29.47
C LEU A 391 -7.88 13.55 -30.32
N ASP A 392 -7.31 14.75 -30.21
CA ASP A 392 -5.99 15.02 -30.78
C ASP A 392 -4.92 14.43 -29.85
N SER A 393 -4.44 13.24 -30.21
CA SER A 393 -3.42 12.52 -29.43
C SER A 393 -2.42 11.84 -30.35
N GLU A 394 -1.14 11.90 -29.97
CA GLU A 394 -0.05 11.24 -30.70
C GLU A 394 -0.12 9.70 -30.59
N THR A 395 -0.87 9.20 -29.61
CA THR A 395 -1.07 7.77 -29.34
C THR A 395 -2.55 7.46 -29.16
N ALA A 396 -2.95 6.20 -29.35
CA ALA A 396 -4.33 5.75 -29.16
C ALA A 396 -4.81 5.98 -27.72
N GLY A 397 -3.97 5.68 -26.72
CA GLY A 397 -4.22 6.05 -25.33
C GLY A 397 -3.78 7.49 -25.03
N LEU A 398 -4.61 8.26 -24.33
CA LEU A 398 -4.31 9.66 -24.01
C LEU A 398 -3.09 9.81 -23.10
N HIS A 399 -2.17 10.71 -23.46
CA HIS A 399 -1.11 11.17 -22.56
C HIS A 399 -1.49 12.51 -21.90
N VAL A 400 -1.55 12.52 -20.56
CA VAL A 400 -2.01 13.68 -19.77
C VAL A 400 -0.88 14.22 -18.87
N PRO A 401 0.18 14.84 -19.44
CA PRO A 401 1.29 15.39 -18.65
C PRO A 401 0.89 16.54 -17.72
N GLU A 402 -0.23 17.22 -17.99
CA GLU A 402 -0.76 18.33 -17.20
C GLU A 402 -1.03 17.94 -15.75
N TYR A 403 -1.37 16.67 -15.50
CA TYR A 403 -1.53 16.14 -14.15
C TYR A 403 -0.26 16.33 -13.29
N ALA A 404 0.93 16.07 -13.86
CA ALA A 404 2.18 16.19 -13.12
C ALA A 404 2.46 17.65 -12.73
N GLU A 405 2.15 18.60 -13.61
CA GLU A 405 2.31 20.04 -13.33
C GLU A 405 1.27 20.54 -12.34
N ALA A 406 0.01 20.12 -12.47
CA ALA A 406 -1.04 20.43 -11.50
C ALA A 406 -0.65 19.93 -10.08
N LEU A 407 -0.08 18.73 -9.99
CA LEU A 407 0.40 18.19 -8.73
C LEU A 407 1.56 18.99 -8.14
N LYS A 408 2.58 19.33 -8.95
CA LYS A 408 3.72 20.16 -8.51
C LYS A 408 3.29 21.54 -8.00
N ASN A 409 2.24 22.12 -8.58
CA ASN A 409 1.70 23.42 -8.19
C ASN A 409 0.76 23.35 -6.96
N SER A 410 0.29 22.16 -6.61
CA SER A 410 -0.63 21.94 -5.49
C SER A 410 0.04 22.01 -4.11
N TRP A 411 -0.77 22.02 -3.06
CA TRP A 411 -0.30 21.92 -1.68
C TRP A 411 0.38 20.58 -1.37
N VAL A 412 0.06 19.50 -2.11
CA VAL A 412 0.68 18.18 -1.93
C VAL A 412 2.19 18.25 -2.12
N TRP A 413 2.64 18.90 -3.20
CA TRP A 413 4.07 19.02 -3.49
C TRP A 413 4.80 19.82 -2.42
N LYS A 414 4.22 20.96 -2.00
CA LYS A 414 4.78 21.82 -0.95
C LYS A 414 4.91 21.06 0.38
N GLU A 415 3.88 20.29 0.74
CA GLU A 415 3.86 19.48 1.95
C GLU A 415 4.97 18.42 1.93
N LEU A 416 5.05 17.61 0.87
CA LEU A 416 6.04 16.54 0.76
C LEU A 416 7.47 17.10 0.67
N TYR A 417 7.66 18.22 -0.04
CA TYR A 417 8.96 18.87 -0.16
C TYR A 417 9.46 19.40 1.19
N ALA A 418 8.59 19.97 2.03
CA ALA A 418 8.98 20.52 3.33
C ALA A 418 9.48 19.44 4.31
N VAL A 419 9.01 18.20 4.19
CA VAL A 419 9.41 17.09 5.08
C VAL A 419 10.46 16.15 4.47
N ARG A 420 10.91 16.40 3.23
CA ARG A 420 11.71 15.48 2.40
C ARG A 420 12.96 14.92 3.07
N ASN A 421 13.58 15.69 3.96
CA ASN A 421 14.84 15.32 4.60
C ASN A 421 14.67 14.61 5.94
N ILE A 422 13.46 14.58 6.52
CA ILE A 422 13.26 14.00 7.86
C ILE A 422 13.60 12.51 7.83
N ARG A 423 12.98 11.70 6.99
CA ARG A 423 13.24 10.25 6.97
C ARG A 423 14.69 9.90 6.62
N PRO A 424 15.30 10.44 5.54
CA PRO A 424 16.72 10.19 5.24
C PRO A 424 17.68 10.59 6.36
N SER A 425 17.33 11.60 7.17
CA SER A 425 18.20 12.05 8.26
C SER A 425 18.42 10.98 9.34
N PHE A 426 17.65 9.89 9.37
CA PHE A 426 17.83 8.78 10.33
C PHE A 426 19.00 7.87 9.99
N HIS A 427 19.59 7.98 8.79
CA HIS A 427 20.69 7.12 8.33
C HIS A 427 22.08 7.50 8.85
N ASN A 428 22.14 8.47 9.76
CA ASN A 428 23.40 8.90 10.38
C ASN A 428 23.80 7.98 11.56
N TYR A 429 25.01 8.16 12.07
CA TYR A 429 25.57 7.39 13.19
C TYR A 429 24.71 7.38 14.48
N PHE A 430 23.92 8.42 14.72
CA PHE A 430 23.02 8.53 15.87
C PHE A 430 21.63 7.93 15.63
N GLY A 431 21.31 7.49 14.41
CA GLY A 431 20.04 6.84 14.08
C GLY A 431 18.83 7.72 14.40
N LEU A 432 17.83 7.11 15.06
CA LEU A 432 16.63 7.74 15.63
C LEU A 432 16.91 9.13 16.24
N TYR A 433 17.89 9.21 17.15
CA TYR A 433 18.16 10.45 17.87
C TYR A 433 18.71 11.54 16.96
N GLY A 434 19.53 11.18 15.98
CA GLY A 434 20.02 12.13 14.99
C GLY A 434 18.90 12.65 14.09
N GLY A 435 17.96 11.78 13.69
CA GLY A 435 16.78 12.18 12.93
C GLY A 435 15.83 13.09 13.71
N MET A 436 15.65 12.85 15.01
CA MET A 436 14.88 13.73 15.89
C MET A 436 15.53 15.12 16.04
N VAL A 437 16.85 15.17 16.25
CA VAL A 437 17.59 16.45 16.30
C VAL A 437 17.50 17.18 14.97
N TYR A 438 17.67 16.49 13.84
CA TYR A 438 17.52 17.07 12.52
C TYR A 438 16.12 17.68 12.34
N THR A 439 15.08 16.98 12.78
CA THR A 439 13.69 17.47 12.73
C THR A 439 13.52 18.75 13.57
N GLY A 440 14.08 18.79 14.77
CA GLY A 440 14.04 19.99 15.62
C GLY A 440 14.72 21.22 15.01
N ILE A 441 15.80 21.03 14.25
CA ILE A 441 16.54 22.14 13.64
C ILE A 441 15.94 22.52 12.28
N PHE A 442 15.95 21.59 11.33
CA PHE A 442 15.67 21.89 9.93
C PHE A 442 14.17 21.96 9.62
N TYR A 443 13.34 21.23 10.36
CA TYR A 443 11.89 21.31 10.17
C TYR A 443 11.23 22.28 11.15
N TRP A 444 11.43 22.12 12.46
CA TRP A 444 10.72 22.95 13.44
C TRP A 444 11.16 24.42 13.39
N ILE A 445 12.44 24.72 13.21
CA ILE A 445 12.93 26.11 13.09
C ILE A 445 12.87 26.58 11.63
N LEU A 446 13.49 25.83 10.71
CA LEU A 446 13.70 26.28 9.31
C LEU A 446 12.58 25.88 8.34
N ARG A 447 11.59 25.09 8.77
CA ARG A 447 10.42 24.68 7.98
C ARG A 447 10.77 23.95 6.68
N GLY A 448 11.84 23.17 6.66
CA GLY A 448 12.25 22.37 5.51
C GLY A 448 12.85 23.18 4.36
N LYS A 449 13.26 24.43 4.63
CA LYS A 449 13.79 25.38 3.64
C LYS A 449 15.30 25.24 3.42
N GLU A 450 15.94 24.20 3.95
CA GLU A 450 17.34 23.94 3.65
C GLU A 450 17.58 23.84 2.13
N PRO A 451 18.70 24.38 1.60
CA PRO A 451 19.00 24.41 0.17
C PRO A 451 19.59 23.08 -0.35
N TRP A 452 19.20 21.95 0.25
CA TRP A 452 19.64 20.61 -0.15
C TRP A 452 18.54 19.56 0.02
N THR A 453 18.75 18.41 -0.58
CA THR A 453 17.91 17.22 -0.43
C THR A 453 18.80 16.02 -0.12
N LEU A 454 18.56 15.38 1.02
CA LEU A 454 19.22 14.14 1.45
C LEU A 454 18.73 12.95 0.63
N LYS A 455 19.57 11.93 0.51
CA LYS A 455 19.32 10.70 -0.24
C LYS A 455 19.01 9.51 0.67
N HIS A 456 18.28 8.54 0.17
CA HIS A 456 18.08 7.23 0.81
C HIS A 456 19.27 6.29 0.57
N CYS A 457 19.30 5.19 1.32
CA CYS A 457 20.37 4.17 1.26
C CYS A 457 20.17 3.10 0.18
N GLY A 458 19.38 3.38 -0.86
CA GLY A 458 19.06 2.45 -1.93
C GLY A 458 17.79 1.62 -1.66
N LEU A 459 17.74 0.39 -2.19
CA LEU A 459 16.60 -0.52 -2.05
C LEU A 459 16.59 -1.18 -0.66
N ASP A 460 15.40 -1.27 -0.05
CA ASP A 460 15.15 -1.94 1.23
C ASP A 460 15.55 -3.43 1.23
N ALA A 461 15.33 -4.11 0.10
CA ALA A 461 15.76 -5.49 -0.15
C ALA A 461 17.25 -5.69 0.09
N ASN A 462 18.08 -4.69 -0.22
CA ASN A 462 19.54 -4.80 -0.15
C ASN A 462 20.13 -4.44 1.23
N GLN A 463 19.29 -4.10 2.21
CA GLN A 463 19.77 -3.63 3.53
C GLN A 463 20.05 -4.76 4.54
N LEU A 464 19.65 -6.00 4.25
CA LEU A 464 19.90 -7.13 5.13
C LEU A 464 21.39 -7.50 5.17
N LYS A 465 21.91 -7.69 6.38
CA LYS A 465 23.20 -8.33 6.60
C LYS A 465 23.04 -9.86 6.58
N PRO A 466 24.09 -10.62 6.23
CA PRO A 466 24.09 -12.07 6.41
C PRO A 466 23.78 -12.47 7.86
N ALA A 467 23.05 -13.56 8.05
CA ALA A 467 22.61 -14.04 9.36
C ALA A 467 23.79 -14.31 10.31
N LYS A 468 24.89 -14.86 9.78
CA LYS A 468 26.13 -15.11 10.53
C LYS A 468 26.77 -13.86 11.15
N ASP A 469 26.46 -12.66 10.64
CA ASP A 469 27.00 -11.38 11.10
C ASP A 469 26.04 -10.66 12.05
N CYS A 470 24.91 -11.30 12.39
CA CYS A 470 23.85 -10.75 13.22
C CYS A 470 23.57 -11.67 14.41
N THR A 471 23.01 -11.10 15.48
CA THR A 471 22.54 -11.86 16.64
C THR A 471 21.03 -12.11 16.51
N PRO A 472 20.56 -13.36 16.68
CA PRO A 472 19.14 -13.66 16.82
C PRO A 472 18.49 -12.83 17.92
N ILE A 473 17.26 -12.39 17.69
CA ILE A 473 16.47 -11.65 18.68
C ILE A 473 15.60 -12.64 19.44
N ASP A 474 15.80 -12.73 20.75
CA ASP A 474 14.96 -13.57 21.61
C ASP A 474 13.63 -12.86 21.90
N TYR A 475 12.58 -13.28 21.19
CA TYR A 475 11.24 -12.73 21.35
C TYR A 475 10.45 -13.52 22.40
N PRO A 476 9.83 -12.84 23.39
CA PRO A 476 8.95 -13.48 24.35
C PRO A 476 7.85 -14.30 23.66
N LYS A 477 7.43 -15.39 24.31
CA LYS A 477 6.25 -16.14 23.90
C LYS A 477 5.00 -15.29 24.14
N PRO A 478 3.99 -15.35 23.25
CA PRO A 478 2.74 -14.66 23.48
C PRO A 478 2.03 -15.20 24.73
N ASP A 479 1.39 -14.31 25.49
CA ASP A 479 0.64 -14.62 26.72
C ASP A 479 -0.85 -14.92 26.48
N GLY A 480 -1.33 -14.74 25.24
CA GLY A 480 -2.72 -14.94 24.85
C GLY A 480 -3.68 -13.89 25.41
N LYS A 481 -3.17 -12.79 25.98
CA LYS A 481 -3.97 -11.73 26.61
C LYS A 481 -3.63 -10.36 26.04
N ILE A 482 -2.36 -9.96 26.09
CA ILE A 482 -1.85 -8.71 25.51
C ILE A 482 -1.17 -8.99 24.17
N SER A 483 -0.52 -10.14 24.08
CA SER A 483 0.27 -10.60 22.94
C SER A 483 -0.21 -11.96 22.45
N PHE A 484 -0.19 -12.16 21.14
CA PHE A 484 -0.78 -13.33 20.48
C PHE A 484 0.15 -13.91 19.43
N ASP A 485 -0.10 -15.17 19.06
CA ASP A 485 0.58 -15.83 17.96
C ASP A 485 0.08 -15.32 16.60
N LEU A 486 0.81 -15.70 15.55
CA LEU A 486 0.54 -15.23 14.19
C LEU A 486 -0.75 -15.82 13.62
N LEU A 487 -1.07 -17.09 13.91
CA LEU A 487 -2.22 -17.77 13.33
C LEU A 487 -3.54 -17.22 13.89
N SER A 488 -3.62 -17.02 15.22
CA SER A 488 -4.78 -16.35 15.82
C SER A 488 -4.95 -14.91 15.33
N SER A 489 -3.85 -14.24 14.98
CA SER A 489 -3.88 -12.91 14.37
C SER A 489 -4.42 -12.96 12.93
N VAL A 490 -3.94 -13.89 12.11
CA VAL A 490 -4.44 -14.10 10.74
C VAL A 490 -5.95 -14.40 10.75
N ALA A 491 -6.45 -15.20 11.69
CA ALA A 491 -7.87 -15.45 11.83
C ALA A 491 -8.69 -14.15 12.04
N LEU A 492 -8.18 -13.20 12.84
CA LEU A 492 -8.82 -11.90 13.07
C LEU A 492 -8.68 -10.91 11.90
N SER A 493 -7.95 -11.26 10.84
CA SER A 493 -7.98 -10.51 9.58
C SER A 493 -9.13 -10.93 8.67
N GLY A 494 -9.74 -12.08 8.95
CA GLY A 494 -10.76 -12.69 8.11
C GLY A 494 -10.25 -13.07 6.71
N THR A 495 -8.92 -13.10 6.51
CA THR A 495 -8.35 -13.38 5.19
C THR A 495 -8.62 -14.81 4.76
N ASN A 496 -9.02 -14.98 3.50
CA ASN A 496 -9.17 -16.29 2.88
C ASN A 496 -9.03 -16.20 1.36
N HIS A 497 -8.70 -17.32 0.72
CA HIS A 497 -8.65 -17.49 -0.73
C HIS A 497 -9.19 -18.88 -1.09
N GLU A 498 -9.59 -19.08 -2.34
CA GLU A 498 -9.81 -20.43 -2.89
C GLU A 498 -8.50 -21.24 -2.73
N GLY A 499 -8.59 -22.43 -2.11
CA GLY A 499 -7.42 -23.22 -1.73
C GLY A 499 -6.79 -23.96 -2.91
N ASP A 500 -7.58 -24.22 -3.95
CA ASP A 500 -7.15 -24.84 -5.19
C ASP A 500 -6.94 -23.80 -6.30
N GLN A 501 -6.05 -22.82 -6.07
CA GLN A 501 -5.58 -21.89 -7.10
C GLN A 501 -4.06 -21.78 -7.06
N PRO A 502 -3.38 -21.38 -8.16
CA PRO A 502 -1.96 -21.14 -8.15
C PRO A 502 -1.56 -20.10 -7.09
N ALA A 503 -0.39 -20.28 -6.48
CA ALA A 503 0.10 -19.30 -5.53
C ALA A 503 0.39 -17.95 -6.23
N HIS A 504 -0.32 -16.90 -5.81
CA HIS A 504 -0.09 -15.53 -6.29
C HIS A 504 1.22 -14.90 -5.76
N LEU A 505 1.96 -15.64 -4.94
CA LEU A 505 3.31 -15.32 -4.48
C LEU A 505 4.30 -16.06 -5.37
N THR A 506 4.43 -15.59 -6.61
CA THR A 506 5.26 -16.28 -7.62
C THR A 506 6.74 -16.11 -7.33
N LEU A 507 7.53 -17.12 -7.66
CA LEU A 507 8.99 -17.09 -7.59
C LEU A 507 9.54 -17.06 -9.02
N LYS A 508 10.58 -16.27 -9.27
CA LYS A 508 11.30 -16.32 -10.56
C LYS A 508 12.13 -17.59 -10.67
N ASP A 509 12.66 -18.06 -9.55
CA ASP A 509 13.44 -19.29 -9.40
C ASP A 509 13.10 -19.95 -8.05
N ASP A 510 12.56 -21.18 -8.09
CA ASP A 510 12.11 -21.92 -6.90
C ASP A 510 13.26 -22.39 -6.00
N SER A 511 14.50 -22.41 -6.50
CA SER A 511 15.67 -22.86 -5.75
C SER A 511 16.26 -21.77 -4.84
N VAL A 512 16.11 -20.50 -5.24
CA VAL A 512 16.72 -19.34 -4.57
C VAL A 512 16.34 -19.18 -3.10
N PRO A 513 15.07 -19.41 -2.67
CA PRO A 513 14.73 -19.31 -1.26
C PRO A 513 15.60 -20.22 -0.38
N VAL A 514 15.75 -21.50 -0.74
CA VAL A 514 16.59 -22.42 0.02
C VAL A 514 18.08 -22.13 -0.20
N ALA A 515 18.51 -22.02 -1.45
CA ALA A 515 19.93 -21.91 -1.81
C ALA A 515 20.59 -20.59 -1.39
N ARG A 516 19.80 -19.52 -1.24
CA ARG A 516 20.30 -18.19 -0.90
C ARG A 516 19.62 -17.60 0.34
N ASN A 517 18.29 -17.50 0.36
CA ASN A 517 17.62 -16.79 1.45
C ASN A 517 17.79 -17.51 2.79
N LEU A 518 17.53 -18.81 2.84
CA LEU A 518 17.80 -19.66 4.00
C LEU A 518 19.29 -19.76 4.29
N ALA A 519 20.11 -20.06 3.27
CA ALA A 519 21.54 -20.28 3.46
C ALA A 519 22.32 -19.06 3.97
N ILE A 520 21.99 -17.84 3.53
CA ILE A 520 22.75 -16.62 3.85
C ILE A 520 22.05 -15.77 4.92
N TYR A 521 20.72 -15.66 4.84
CA TYR A 521 19.92 -14.76 5.68
C TYR A 521 19.01 -15.50 6.65
N ASP A 522 19.11 -16.83 6.74
CA ASP A 522 18.28 -17.67 7.61
C ASP A 522 16.77 -17.51 7.35
N GLY A 523 16.38 -17.33 6.09
CA GLY A 523 14.98 -17.37 5.66
C GLY A 523 14.13 -16.22 6.21
N PRO A 524 14.49 -14.95 5.93
CA PRO A 524 13.81 -13.78 6.48
C PRO A 524 12.30 -13.72 6.15
N GLU A 525 11.86 -14.38 5.07
CA GLU A 525 10.46 -14.50 4.68
C GLU A 525 9.55 -15.17 5.71
N GLN A 526 10.11 -16.01 6.60
CA GLN A 526 9.37 -16.56 7.74
C GLN A 526 9.08 -15.51 8.83
N ARG A 527 9.77 -14.37 8.81
CA ARG A 527 9.76 -13.37 9.91
C ARG A 527 9.17 -12.04 9.50
N PHE A 528 9.47 -11.57 8.28
CA PHE A 528 8.92 -10.32 7.76
C PHE A 528 7.47 -10.47 7.31
N CYS A 529 7.03 -11.70 6.99
CA CYS A 529 5.67 -11.95 6.57
C CYS A 529 4.74 -11.80 7.76
N PRO A 530 3.76 -10.88 7.73
CA PRO A 530 2.83 -10.67 8.83
C PRO A 530 1.71 -11.73 8.86
N ALA A 531 1.82 -12.82 8.09
CA ALA A 531 0.75 -13.80 7.95
C ALA A 531 1.21 -15.26 7.87
N GLY A 532 2.50 -15.55 8.07
CA GLY A 532 3.01 -16.92 8.07
C GLY A 532 2.81 -17.65 6.73
N VAL A 533 2.89 -16.92 5.62
CA VAL A 533 2.74 -17.49 4.27
C VAL A 533 3.92 -18.39 3.92
N TYR A 534 5.13 -18.04 4.34
CA TYR A 534 6.35 -18.72 3.98
C TYR A 534 6.87 -19.56 5.14
N GLU A 535 7.06 -20.85 4.91
CA GLU A 535 7.58 -21.81 5.89
C GLU A 535 8.63 -22.72 5.23
N TYR A 536 9.73 -23.00 5.92
CA TYR A 536 10.74 -23.95 5.47
C TYR A 536 10.47 -25.27 6.18
N VAL A 537 10.03 -26.27 5.42
CA VAL A 537 9.67 -27.59 5.94
C VAL A 537 10.74 -28.61 5.55
N PRO A 538 11.03 -29.62 6.40
CA PRO A 538 11.98 -30.68 6.08
C PRO A 538 11.61 -31.39 4.77
N LEU A 539 12.62 -31.75 3.98
CA LEU A 539 12.43 -32.65 2.84
C LEU A 539 12.05 -34.05 3.33
N GLU A 540 11.25 -34.78 2.54
CA GLU A 540 10.85 -36.15 2.86
C GLU A 540 12.05 -37.11 2.95
N THR A 541 13.14 -36.79 2.26
CA THR A 541 14.42 -37.52 2.32
C THR A 541 15.15 -37.36 3.66
N GLY A 542 14.77 -36.39 4.49
CA GLY A 542 15.40 -36.08 5.77
C GLY A 542 16.58 -35.09 5.70
N ASP A 543 17.20 -34.94 4.54
CA ASP A 543 18.35 -34.04 4.33
C ASP A 543 17.93 -32.76 3.61
N GLY A 544 17.80 -31.66 4.36
CA GLY A 544 17.52 -30.32 3.83
C GLY A 544 16.08 -29.84 4.05
N MET A 545 15.78 -28.66 3.50
CA MET A 545 14.50 -27.97 3.64
C MET A 545 13.95 -27.60 2.25
N ARG A 546 12.63 -27.54 2.13
CA ARG A 546 11.93 -26.88 1.01
C ARG A 546 11.10 -25.72 1.51
N LEU A 547 10.93 -24.71 0.66
CA LEU A 547 9.95 -23.65 0.93
C LEU A 547 8.54 -24.19 0.67
N GLN A 548 7.62 -23.92 1.59
CA GLN A 548 6.19 -24.07 1.43
C GLN A 548 5.53 -22.69 1.44
N ILE A 549 4.68 -22.45 0.44
CA ILE A 549 3.91 -21.21 0.30
C ILE A 549 2.45 -21.49 0.64
N ASN A 550 2.02 -21.02 1.81
CA ASN A 550 0.65 -21.07 2.30
C ASN A 550 -0.13 -19.83 1.80
N ALA A 551 -0.31 -19.72 0.49
CA ALA A 551 -0.84 -18.54 -0.20
C ALA A 551 -2.21 -18.07 0.33
N GLN A 552 -3.02 -18.98 0.83
CA GLN A 552 -4.35 -18.71 1.38
C GLN A 552 -4.33 -17.75 2.58
N ASN A 553 -3.21 -17.68 3.32
CA ASN A 553 -3.07 -16.79 4.49
C ASN A 553 -2.71 -15.34 4.10
N CYS A 554 -2.45 -15.04 2.83
CA CYS A 554 -1.86 -13.77 2.43
C CYS A 554 -2.78 -12.56 2.71
N VAL A 555 -2.33 -11.61 3.52
CA VAL A 555 -3.08 -10.35 3.78
C VAL A 555 -2.81 -9.23 2.76
N HIS A 556 -2.15 -9.56 1.66
CA HIS A 556 -1.81 -8.65 0.54
C HIS A 556 -0.98 -7.42 0.95
N CYS A 557 -0.22 -7.51 2.04
CA CYS A 557 0.56 -6.38 2.57
C CYS A 557 1.66 -5.88 1.64
N LYS A 558 2.08 -6.68 0.64
CA LYS A 558 3.18 -6.45 -0.32
C LYS A 558 4.61 -6.52 0.23
N THR A 559 4.80 -6.73 1.53
CA THR A 559 6.14 -6.77 2.17
C THR A 559 7.10 -7.76 1.54
N CYS A 560 6.65 -8.96 1.19
CA CYS A 560 7.53 -9.99 0.64
C CYS A 560 8.15 -9.64 -0.71
N ASP A 561 7.42 -8.94 -1.57
CA ASP A 561 7.93 -8.43 -2.85
C ASP A 561 8.97 -7.32 -2.62
N ILE A 562 8.72 -6.48 -1.61
CA ILE A 562 9.61 -5.36 -1.25
C ILE A 562 10.90 -5.82 -0.57
N LYS A 563 10.81 -6.76 0.39
CA LYS A 563 11.89 -7.04 1.35
C LYS A 563 12.72 -8.28 1.02
N ASP A 564 12.30 -9.13 0.08
CA ASP A 564 13.11 -10.28 -0.33
C ASP A 564 14.50 -9.83 -0.81
N PRO A 565 15.60 -10.21 -0.13
CA PRO A 565 16.96 -9.79 -0.48
C PRO A 565 17.44 -10.32 -1.83
N SER A 566 16.74 -11.32 -2.39
CA SER A 566 17.00 -11.85 -3.71
C SER A 566 16.15 -11.22 -4.80
N GLN A 567 15.12 -10.42 -4.44
CA GLN A 567 14.12 -9.88 -5.37
C GLN A 567 13.56 -10.97 -6.31
N ASN A 568 13.37 -12.17 -5.76
CA ASN A 568 12.89 -13.37 -6.43
C ASN A 568 11.37 -13.47 -6.39
N ILE A 569 10.75 -13.00 -5.30
CA ILE A 569 9.29 -12.96 -5.16
C ILE A 569 8.69 -11.90 -6.10
N ASN A 570 7.59 -12.26 -6.74
CA ASN A 570 6.71 -11.34 -7.44
C ASN A 570 5.27 -11.57 -6.99
N TRP A 571 4.72 -10.60 -6.26
CA TRP A 571 3.33 -10.63 -5.84
C TRP A 571 2.45 -10.25 -7.03
N VAL A 572 1.51 -11.12 -7.39
CA VAL A 572 0.44 -10.84 -8.34
C VAL A 572 -0.90 -10.94 -7.62
N VAL A 573 -1.98 -10.56 -8.30
CA VAL A 573 -3.32 -10.75 -7.74
C VAL A 573 -3.70 -12.24 -7.74
N PRO A 574 -4.28 -12.77 -6.65
CA PRO A 574 -5.05 -14.01 -6.72
C PRO A 574 -6.36 -13.79 -7.47
N GLU A 575 -7.20 -14.83 -7.52
CA GLU A 575 -8.61 -14.65 -7.91
C GLU A 575 -9.26 -13.52 -7.09
N GLY A 576 -10.06 -12.71 -7.79
CA GLY A 576 -10.75 -11.57 -7.21
C GLY A 576 -11.67 -11.95 -6.05
N GLY A 577 -11.79 -11.06 -5.06
CA GLY A 577 -12.50 -11.31 -3.81
C GLY A 577 -11.68 -12.02 -2.74
N GLY A 578 -10.60 -12.72 -3.10
CA GLY A 578 -9.64 -13.29 -2.15
C GLY A 578 -8.81 -12.23 -1.42
N GLY A 579 -8.45 -12.51 -0.16
CA GLY A 579 -7.66 -11.61 0.69
C GLY A 579 -8.37 -11.27 2.00
N PRO A 580 -7.90 -10.22 2.71
CA PRO A 580 -8.49 -9.78 3.98
C PRO A 580 -9.99 -9.45 3.91
N ALA A 581 -10.67 -9.66 5.03
CA ALA A 581 -12.06 -9.23 5.23
C ALA A 581 -12.11 -8.12 6.30
N TYR A 582 -11.29 -7.08 6.14
CA TYR A 582 -11.19 -6.02 7.13
C TYR A 582 -12.51 -5.26 7.26
N ASN A 583 -12.91 -4.96 8.49
CA ASN A 583 -14.05 -4.10 8.78
C ASN A 583 -13.58 -2.84 9.52
N GLY A 584 -13.62 -1.69 8.86
CA GLY A 584 -13.19 -0.41 9.43
C GLY A 584 -11.75 -0.42 9.97
N MET A 585 -10.84 -1.09 9.26
CA MET A 585 -9.41 -1.12 9.58
C MET A 585 -8.63 0.01 8.93
#